data_AF-A0A3R6HFL0-F1
#
_entry.id   AF-A0A3R6HFL0-F1
#
_cell.length_a   1.000
_cell.length_b   1.000
_cell.length_c   1.000
_cell.angle_alpha   90.00
_cell.angle_beta   90.00
_cell.angle_gamma   90.00
#
_symmetry.space_group_name_H-M   'P 1'
#
loop_
_entity.id
_entity.type
_entity.pdbx_description
1 polymer ?
#
loop_
_entity_poly.entity_id
_entity_poly.type
_entity_poly.pdbx_seq_one_letter_code
_entity_poly.pdbx_strand_id
1 'polypeptide(L)'
;MKKFILTGLICLFSFPWIRGQEYIPQITHRHYTSDSTLLQPRRPWKAALETFGLNMLVWSFDRYIVKEDWAYINGHTIKSNFKKGPVWDTDQFTTNLFSHPYHGSLYFNAARSNGMNFWQSAPFAAGGSLMWEFFMENEPPSINDMLATTFGGIELGEITYRLSDLFIDNRSSGAERVGREVLAGILSPVRAFNRIISGEAWRHGSSKGRTYSSVPVNFIVTMGPRFLAEQEGSKRGTTSLNINFRIDYGNPFNDDFYSPYEWFRFNFGMDLFSAQPVVSQVNAIGALWGKTVWTKGPRSLSAGLFQHFDFYNSELRDGSDLTVPPYRIAAPAAAGGGLIYYKQATSGDKTDIYAELYANGVALGASLSDYMLLGERDYNLGSGYSTKAGAGIIYNRRLAFLLNMENYHIFTWKGYDPEIDWSQADPGTLNIQGDAGNARLTIFSMKLAYLLMDKWNITLTNRYFSRRTNYRYYPRVDYSTYDLMLGLGIRI
;
A
#
# COMPACT_ATOMS: atom_id res chain seq x y z
N MET A 1 -14.94 -17.35 22.38
CA MET A 1 -16.14 -17.07 21.55
C MET A 1 -16.49 -15.58 21.57
N LYS A 2 -15.72 -14.75 20.85
CA LYS A 2 -16.02 -13.32 20.54
C LYS A 2 -15.28 -12.88 19.25
N LYS A 3 -15.18 -13.77 18.25
CA LYS A 3 -14.44 -13.53 16.99
C LYS A 3 -15.24 -13.80 15.71
N PHE A 4 -16.56 -14.00 15.79
CA PHE A 4 -17.34 -14.53 14.66
C PHE A 4 -18.43 -13.60 14.10
N ILE A 5 -18.46 -12.31 14.46
CA ILE A 5 -19.56 -11.42 14.00
C ILE A 5 -19.17 -10.53 12.81
N LEU A 6 -17.87 -10.37 12.48
CA LEU A 6 -17.48 -9.41 11.44
C LEU A 6 -17.37 -10.00 10.01
N THR A 7 -17.29 -11.32 9.86
CA THR A 7 -17.08 -11.97 8.55
C THR A 7 -18.39 -12.23 7.79
N GLY A 8 -19.56 -12.08 8.43
CA GLY A 8 -20.86 -12.44 7.87
C GLY A 8 -21.65 -11.33 7.18
N LEU A 9 -21.22 -10.06 7.27
CA LEU A 9 -22.04 -8.90 6.87
C LEU A 9 -21.71 -8.29 5.49
N ILE A 10 -20.65 -8.76 4.80
CA ILE A 10 -20.26 -8.22 3.49
C ILE A 10 -20.95 -8.96 2.32
N CYS A 11 -21.57 -10.13 2.56
CA CYS A 11 -22.18 -10.93 1.49
C CYS A 11 -23.69 -10.69 1.24
N LEU A 12 -24.36 -9.80 1.97
CA LEU A 12 -25.83 -9.69 1.93
C LEU A 12 -26.44 -8.42 1.30
N PHE A 13 -25.63 -7.56 0.65
CA PHE A 13 -26.16 -6.43 -0.13
C PHE A 13 -25.57 -6.39 -1.53
N SER A 14 -26.02 -7.26 -2.43
CA SER A 14 -25.86 -7.06 -3.87
C SER A 14 -27.04 -7.64 -4.66
N PHE A 15 -28.05 -6.81 -4.87
CA PHE A 15 -29.08 -6.96 -5.90
C PHE A 15 -28.91 -5.84 -6.95
N PRO A 16 -29.44 -6.02 -8.18
CA PRO A 16 -28.68 -6.10 -9.41
C PRO A 16 -28.65 -4.75 -10.14
N TRP A 17 -27.50 -4.41 -10.74
CA TRP A 17 -27.34 -3.66 -12.00
C TRP A 17 -25.94 -3.06 -12.05
N ILE A 18 -24.96 -3.89 -12.45
CA ILE A 18 -23.65 -3.41 -12.86
C ILE A 18 -23.25 -4.25 -14.07
N ARG A 19 -23.33 -3.65 -15.26
CA ARG A 19 -22.68 -4.17 -16.46
C ARG A 19 -21.17 -4.01 -16.24
N GLY A 20 -20.51 -5.11 -15.88
CA GLY A 20 -19.09 -5.12 -15.53
C GLY A 20 -18.22 -4.80 -16.75
N GLN A 21 -17.53 -3.66 -16.70
CA GLN A 21 -16.53 -3.28 -17.69
C GLN A 21 -15.21 -3.90 -17.26
N GLU A 22 -14.71 -4.83 -18.06
CA GLU A 22 -13.67 -5.88 -17.94
C GLU A 22 -12.24 -5.49 -17.45
N TYR A 23 -11.43 -6.49 -17.04
CA TYR A 23 -9.96 -6.38 -16.98
C TYR A 23 -9.35 -6.53 -18.38
N ILE A 24 -10.00 -5.84 -19.30
CA ILE A 24 -9.88 -5.79 -20.75
C ILE A 24 -10.10 -4.31 -21.05
N PRO A 25 -9.32 -3.71 -21.95
CA PRO A 25 -9.30 -2.28 -22.18
C PRO A 25 -10.68 -1.79 -22.56
N GLN A 26 -10.98 -0.61 -22.04
CA GLN A 26 -12.21 0.09 -22.34
C GLN A 26 -12.41 0.21 -23.86
N ILE A 27 -13.54 -0.29 -24.34
CA ILE A 27 -13.94 -0.21 -25.76
C ILE A 27 -14.67 1.13 -26.05
N THR A 28 -15.01 1.90 -25.02
CA THR A 28 -15.77 3.13 -25.19
C THR A 28 -14.99 4.33 -24.65
N HIS A 29 -14.80 5.33 -25.52
CA HIS A 29 -14.41 6.68 -25.12
C HIS A 29 -15.37 7.16 -24.02
N ARG A 30 -14.82 7.65 -22.91
CA ARG A 30 -15.65 8.26 -21.87
C ARG A 30 -15.92 9.70 -22.25
N HIS A 31 -17.20 10.00 -22.43
CA HIS A 31 -17.70 11.33 -22.12
C HIS A 31 -17.80 11.43 -20.60
N TYR A 32 -16.95 12.27 -19.99
CA TYR A 32 -17.08 12.64 -18.59
C TYR A 32 -18.35 13.48 -18.42
N THR A 33 -19.49 12.85 -18.15
CA THR A 33 -20.65 13.57 -17.60
C THR A 33 -20.40 13.78 -16.11
N SER A 34 -19.87 14.95 -15.76
CA SER A 34 -19.66 15.35 -14.38
C SER A 34 -21.02 15.61 -13.71
N ASP A 35 -21.48 14.70 -12.86
CA ASP A 35 -22.47 15.03 -11.82
C ASP A 35 -21.77 15.38 -10.49
N SER A 36 -20.46 15.65 -10.55
CA SER A 36 -19.61 16.11 -9.45
C SER A 36 -19.79 17.63 -9.30
N THR A 37 -20.82 18.04 -8.57
CA THR A 37 -21.26 19.43 -8.45
C THR A 37 -20.57 20.23 -7.34
N LEU A 38 -19.47 19.74 -6.74
CA LEU A 38 -18.86 20.40 -5.59
C LEU A 38 -17.36 20.64 -5.81
N LEU A 39 -17.02 21.84 -6.27
CA LEU A 39 -15.75 22.47 -5.88
C LEU A 39 -15.84 22.71 -4.36
N GLN A 40 -15.33 21.75 -3.57
CA GLN A 40 -15.33 21.91 -2.13
C GLN A 40 -14.48 23.13 -1.74
N PRO A 41 -14.99 24.03 -0.88
CA PRO A 41 -14.21 25.15 -0.40
C PRO A 41 -13.00 24.65 0.39
N ARG A 42 -11.84 25.24 0.12
CA ARG A 42 -10.59 24.89 0.82
C ARG A 42 -10.65 25.37 2.27
N ARG A 43 -10.47 24.45 3.21
CA ARG A 43 -10.48 24.74 4.67
C ARG A 43 -9.17 24.26 5.32
N PRO A 44 -8.02 24.90 5.01
CA PRO A 44 -6.71 24.45 5.49
C PRO A 44 -6.62 24.44 7.03
N TRP A 45 -7.19 25.44 7.71
CA TRP A 45 -7.18 25.50 9.18
C TRP A 45 -8.01 24.39 9.83
N LYS A 46 -9.12 24.00 9.20
CA LYS A 46 -9.93 22.86 9.67
C LYS A 46 -9.16 21.55 9.50
N ALA A 47 -8.48 21.36 8.37
CA ALA A 47 -7.61 20.20 8.17
C ALA A 47 -6.43 20.16 9.15
N ALA A 48 -5.84 21.32 9.48
CA ALA A 48 -4.76 21.40 10.47
C ALA A 48 -5.27 21.02 11.86
N LEU A 49 -6.46 21.50 12.23
CA LEU A 49 -7.12 21.12 13.49
C LEU A 49 -7.48 19.63 13.53
N GLU A 50 -7.93 19.05 12.41
CA GLU A 50 -8.19 17.61 12.31
C GLU A 50 -6.90 16.80 12.43
N THR A 51 -5.81 17.23 11.78
CA THR A 51 -4.49 16.58 11.88
C THR A 51 -3.97 16.63 13.32
N PHE A 52 -4.07 17.80 13.97
CA PHE A 52 -3.75 17.96 15.38
C PHE A 52 -4.61 17.05 16.26
N GLY A 53 -5.93 17.05 16.02
CA GLY A 53 -6.89 16.23 16.76
C GLY A 53 -6.65 14.73 16.61
N LEU A 54 -6.22 14.26 15.44
CA LEU A 54 -5.83 12.87 15.20
C LEU A 54 -4.65 12.46 16.10
N ASN A 55 -3.58 13.26 16.12
CA ASN A 55 -2.44 12.98 16.99
C ASN A 55 -2.81 13.04 18.46
N MET A 56 -3.59 14.04 18.88
CA MET A 56 -4.07 14.13 20.25
C MET A 56 -4.94 12.93 20.64
N LEU A 57 -5.77 12.42 19.72
CA LEU A 57 -6.61 11.24 19.94
C LEU A 57 -5.75 9.99 20.17
N VAL A 58 -4.81 9.71 19.25
CA VAL A 58 -3.95 8.53 19.32
C VAL A 58 -3.07 8.60 20.58
N TRP A 59 -2.36 9.73 20.77
CA TRP A 59 -1.58 9.95 21.99
C TRP A 59 -2.40 9.83 23.27
N SER A 60 -3.63 10.37 23.33
CA SER A 60 -4.47 10.24 24.54
C SER A 60 -4.87 8.78 24.79
N PHE A 61 -5.14 8.02 23.73
CA PHE A 61 -5.42 6.59 23.83
C PHE A 61 -4.21 5.84 24.39
N ASP A 62 -3.03 6.08 23.83
CA ASP A 62 -1.79 5.39 24.26
C ASP A 62 -1.36 5.83 25.66
N ARG A 63 -1.56 7.10 26.01
CA ARG A 63 -1.21 7.64 27.33
C ARG A 63 -2.11 7.13 28.46
N TYR A 64 -3.42 7.08 28.22
CA TYR A 64 -4.40 6.85 29.29
C TYR A 64 -5.04 5.46 29.27
N ILE A 65 -5.13 4.81 28.12
CA ILE A 65 -5.76 3.49 27.96
C ILE A 65 -4.71 2.40 27.88
N VAL A 66 -3.80 2.47 26.89
CA VAL A 66 -2.73 1.48 26.71
C VAL A 66 -1.65 1.65 27.79
N LYS A 67 -1.38 2.91 28.16
CA LYS A 67 -0.34 3.35 29.10
C LYS A 67 1.07 3.05 28.62
N GLU A 68 1.31 3.26 27.33
CA GLU A 68 2.64 3.13 26.74
C GLU A 68 3.64 4.10 27.36
N ASP A 69 4.85 3.64 27.62
CA ASP A 69 5.89 4.42 28.30
C ASP A 69 6.34 5.63 27.47
N TRP A 70 6.39 5.49 26.14
CA TRP A 70 6.76 6.55 25.22
C TRP A 70 5.76 7.71 25.18
N ALA A 71 4.49 7.48 25.55
CA ALA A 71 3.43 8.49 25.50
C ALA A 71 3.47 9.49 26.67
N TYR A 72 4.34 9.28 27.67
CA TYR A 72 4.49 10.17 28.84
C TYR A 72 5.33 11.41 28.49
N ILE A 73 4.70 12.40 27.88
CA ILE A 73 5.34 13.63 27.40
C ILE A 73 5.24 14.80 28.38
N ASN A 74 6.22 15.71 28.33
CA ASN A 74 6.16 17.04 28.96
C ASN A 74 7.14 18.01 28.26
N GLY A 75 7.18 19.27 28.68
CA GLY A 75 8.06 20.28 28.06
C GLY A 75 9.55 19.92 28.03
N HIS A 76 10.03 19.10 28.98
CA HIS A 76 11.42 18.61 28.97
C HIS A 76 11.65 17.53 27.91
N THR A 77 10.69 16.63 27.69
CA THR A 77 10.81 15.58 26.65
C THR A 77 10.83 16.22 25.27
N ILE A 78 9.91 17.16 25.00
CA ILE A 78 9.88 17.93 23.75
C ILE A 78 11.23 18.63 23.53
N LYS A 79 11.74 19.36 24.53
CA LYS A 79 13.05 20.03 24.45
C LYS A 79 14.19 19.04 24.21
N SER A 80 14.10 17.82 24.77
CA SER A 80 15.07 16.76 24.54
C SER A 80 15.03 16.27 23.09
N ASN A 81 13.85 16.06 22.51
CA ASN A 81 13.68 15.59 21.12
C ASN A 81 14.33 16.56 20.13
N PHE A 82 14.09 17.87 20.29
CA PHE A 82 14.75 18.89 19.47
C PHE A 82 16.27 18.97 19.66
N LYS A 83 16.79 18.62 20.85
CA LYS A 83 18.23 18.63 21.13
C LYS A 83 18.95 17.39 20.62
N LYS A 84 18.38 16.21 20.83
CA LYS A 84 18.95 14.93 20.37
C LYS A 84 18.89 14.83 18.85
N GLY A 85 17.78 15.29 18.28
CA GLY A 85 17.52 15.20 16.85
C GLY A 85 17.19 13.76 16.42
N PRO A 86 16.91 13.56 15.11
CA PRO A 86 16.39 12.29 14.63
C PRO A 86 17.38 11.13 14.64
N VAL A 87 16.88 9.94 14.99
CA VAL A 87 17.58 8.64 14.97
C VAL A 87 16.82 7.65 14.08
N TRP A 88 17.29 6.41 13.96
CA TRP A 88 16.53 5.33 13.32
C TRP A 88 16.03 4.45 14.47
N ASP A 89 14.71 4.33 14.63
CA ASP A 89 14.11 3.61 15.78
C ASP A 89 14.34 2.09 15.72
N THR A 90 13.72 1.35 16.63
CA THR A 90 13.84 -0.11 16.74
C THR A 90 12.51 -0.84 16.58
N ASP A 91 11.55 -0.20 15.91
CA ASP A 91 10.17 -0.68 15.84
C ASP A 91 10.00 -1.85 14.85
N GLN A 92 8.95 -2.63 15.09
CA GLN A 92 8.60 -3.78 14.26
C GLN A 92 8.37 -3.39 12.79
N PHE A 93 8.67 -4.35 11.90
CA PHE A 93 8.57 -4.16 10.45
C PHE A 93 7.18 -3.68 9.99
N THR A 94 6.12 -4.27 10.55
CA THR A 94 4.73 -3.90 10.20
C THR A 94 4.38 -2.52 10.73
N THR A 95 4.88 -2.13 11.91
CA THR A 95 4.65 -0.80 12.47
C THR A 95 5.24 0.25 11.54
N ASN A 96 6.55 0.20 11.32
CA ASN A 96 7.29 1.21 10.54
C ASN A 96 6.87 1.32 9.08
N LEU A 97 6.55 0.18 8.47
CA LEU A 97 6.44 0.11 7.01
C LEU A 97 5.02 -0.15 6.53
N PHE A 98 4.05 -0.24 7.44
CA PHE A 98 2.63 -0.27 7.12
C PHE A 98 1.80 0.65 8.03
N SER A 99 1.92 0.56 9.36
CA SER A 99 1.12 1.36 10.30
C SER A 99 1.45 2.87 10.21
N HIS A 100 2.72 3.24 10.15
CA HIS A 100 3.15 4.63 9.94
C HIS A 100 2.63 5.22 8.60
N PRO A 101 2.82 4.55 7.44
CA PRO A 101 2.16 4.94 6.20
C PRO A 101 0.64 5.07 6.32
N TYR A 102 -0.04 4.14 7.01
CA TYR A 102 -1.48 4.25 7.25
C TYR A 102 -1.84 5.47 8.11
N HIS A 103 -1.10 5.75 9.17
CA HIS A 103 -1.32 6.94 10.00
C HIS A 103 -1.13 8.23 9.17
N GLY A 104 -0.07 8.30 8.38
CA GLY A 104 0.18 9.40 7.46
C GLY A 104 -0.94 9.61 6.44
N SER A 105 -1.59 8.51 6.01
CA SER A 105 -2.76 8.56 5.13
C SER A 105 -3.93 9.30 5.77
N LEU A 106 -4.07 9.25 7.11
CA LEU A 106 -5.12 9.96 7.83
C LEU A 106 -4.86 11.47 7.81
N TYR A 107 -3.61 11.91 8.02
CA TYR A 107 -3.25 13.33 7.92
C TYR A 107 -3.46 13.87 6.50
N PHE A 108 -3.05 13.10 5.50
CA PHE A 108 -3.30 13.45 4.10
C PHE A 108 -4.80 13.56 3.83
N ASN A 109 -5.59 12.60 4.31
CA ASN A 109 -7.04 12.57 4.15
C ASN A 109 -7.76 13.68 4.92
N ALA A 110 -7.24 14.16 6.05
CA ALA A 110 -7.72 15.36 6.73
C ALA A 110 -7.69 16.56 5.79
N ALA A 111 -6.61 16.69 5.03
CA ALA A 111 -6.51 17.74 4.03
C ALA A 111 -7.41 17.49 2.81
N ARG A 112 -7.40 16.29 2.23
CA ARG A 112 -8.21 15.97 1.05
C ARG A 112 -9.70 16.11 1.29
N SER A 113 -10.16 15.75 2.50
CA SER A 113 -11.57 15.88 2.92
C SER A 113 -12.01 17.32 3.17
N ASN A 114 -11.07 18.26 3.23
CA ASN A 114 -11.31 19.69 3.40
C ASN A 114 -11.00 20.51 2.13
N GLY A 115 -11.11 19.88 0.96
CA GLY A 115 -11.09 20.53 -0.36
C GLY A 115 -9.69 20.82 -0.94
N MET A 116 -8.62 20.37 -0.28
CA MET A 116 -7.25 20.51 -0.82
C MET A 116 -6.98 19.48 -1.91
N ASN A 117 -6.20 19.87 -2.92
CA ASN A 117 -5.74 18.94 -3.97
C ASN A 117 -4.57 18.06 -3.47
N PHE A 118 -4.12 17.12 -4.30
CA PHE A 118 -3.04 16.18 -3.98
C PHE A 118 -1.79 16.86 -3.38
N TRP A 119 -1.22 17.84 -4.08
CA TRP A 119 0.00 18.52 -3.65
C TRP A 119 -0.21 19.42 -2.42
N GLN A 120 -1.40 20.01 -2.27
CA GLN A 120 -1.75 20.81 -1.09
C GLN A 120 -1.93 19.95 0.16
N SER A 121 -2.29 18.68 0.00
CA SER A 121 -2.46 17.75 1.11
C SER A 121 -1.15 17.11 1.59
N ALA A 122 -0.12 17.04 0.72
CA ALA A 122 1.16 16.43 1.07
C ALA A 122 1.84 17.05 2.32
N PRO A 123 1.87 18.39 2.50
CA PRO A 123 2.41 19.00 3.71
C PRO A 123 1.71 18.59 5.02
N PHE A 124 0.44 18.14 4.97
CA PHE A 124 -0.26 17.69 6.18
C PHE A 124 0.23 16.31 6.63
N ALA A 125 0.58 15.41 5.69
CA ALA A 125 1.24 14.15 6.03
C ALA A 125 2.59 14.40 6.71
N ALA A 126 3.42 15.27 6.12
CA ALA A 126 4.71 15.65 6.68
C ALA A 126 4.58 16.38 8.03
N GLY A 127 3.67 17.34 8.13
CA GLY A 127 3.46 18.14 9.34
C GLY A 127 2.87 17.32 10.49
N GLY A 128 1.93 16.42 10.20
CA GLY A 128 1.36 15.49 11.19
C GLY A 128 2.41 14.54 11.74
N SER A 129 3.26 13.99 10.87
CA SER A 129 4.38 13.15 11.27
C SER A 129 5.41 13.93 12.09
N LEU A 130 5.86 15.10 11.62
CA LEU A 130 6.77 15.97 12.41
C LEU A 130 6.20 16.32 13.78
N MET A 131 4.89 16.56 13.86
CA MET A 131 4.24 16.83 15.14
C MET A 131 4.27 15.61 16.06
N TRP A 132 4.03 14.42 15.53
CA TRP A 132 4.10 13.16 16.27
C TRP A 132 5.49 12.97 16.90
N GLU A 133 6.52 12.92 16.06
CA GLU A 133 7.90 12.58 16.44
C GLU A 133 8.53 13.59 17.42
N PHE A 134 8.26 14.88 17.23
CA PHE A 134 8.88 15.93 18.04
C PHE A 134 8.09 16.31 19.30
N PHE A 135 6.80 16.00 19.36
CA PHE A 135 5.92 16.50 20.43
C PHE A 135 5.11 15.43 21.15
N MET A 136 4.86 14.27 20.53
CA MET A 136 3.92 13.27 21.04
C MET A 136 4.60 12.04 21.65
N GLU A 137 5.93 12.01 21.64
CA GLU A 137 6.75 10.93 22.20
C GLU A 137 7.82 11.49 23.15
N ASN A 138 8.26 10.68 24.11
CA ASN A 138 9.42 10.98 24.94
C ASN A 138 10.73 10.32 24.47
N GLU A 139 10.64 9.56 23.38
CA GLU A 139 11.76 8.95 22.67
C GLU A 139 12.31 9.92 21.62
N PRO A 140 13.57 9.74 21.16
CA PRO A 140 14.13 10.56 20.10
C PRO A 140 13.32 10.40 18.79
N PRO A 141 13.11 11.47 18.02
CA PRO A 141 12.33 11.41 16.78
C PRO A 141 12.94 10.44 15.76
N SER A 142 12.12 9.73 14.99
CA SER A 142 12.55 8.71 14.03
C SER A 142 12.61 9.21 12.59
N ILE A 143 13.78 9.05 11.95
CA ILE A 143 14.01 9.39 10.54
C ILE A 143 13.13 8.52 9.64
N ASN A 144 13.08 7.21 9.90
CA ASN A 144 12.30 6.31 9.06
C ASN A 144 10.81 6.56 9.21
N ASP A 145 10.32 6.85 10.41
CA ASP A 145 8.89 7.08 10.59
C ASP A 145 8.46 8.39 9.98
N MET A 146 9.30 9.43 10.09
CA MET A 146 9.11 10.67 9.35
C MET A 146 8.96 10.43 7.84
N LEU A 147 9.83 9.62 7.25
CA LEU A 147 9.82 9.32 5.82
C LEU A 147 8.65 8.39 5.42
N ALA A 148 8.43 7.31 6.17
CA ALA A 148 7.40 6.31 5.90
C ALA A 148 5.99 6.89 6.07
N THR A 149 5.75 7.60 7.18
CA THR A 149 4.49 8.30 7.44
C THR A 149 4.22 9.37 6.39
N THR A 150 5.25 10.13 5.98
CA THR A 150 5.05 11.18 4.97
C THR A 150 4.78 10.59 3.58
N PHE A 151 5.74 9.86 3.02
CA PHE A 151 5.68 9.45 1.61
C PHE A 151 4.70 8.31 1.38
N GLY A 152 4.71 7.30 2.26
CA GLY A 152 3.74 6.21 2.23
C GLY A 152 2.32 6.71 2.54
N GLY A 153 2.20 7.68 3.45
CA GLY A 153 0.93 8.31 3.79
C GLY A 153 0.31 9.12 2.65
N ILE A 154 1.12 9.83 1.85
CA ILE A 154 0.63 10.52 0.65
C ILE A 154 -0.01 9.53 -0.34
N GLU A 155 0.66 8.40 -0.60
CA GLU A 155 0.20 7.40 -1.55
C GLU A 155 -1.06 6.66 -1.07
N LEU A 156 -0.99 6.08 0.13
CA LEU A 156 -2.14 5.38 0.70
C LEU A 156 -3.32 6.35 0.95
N GLY A 157 -3.04 7.60 1.31
CA GLY A 157 -4.05 8.64 1.50
C GLY A 157 -4.81 8.95 0.22
N GLU A 158 -4.09 9.21 -0.87
CA GLU A 158 -4.75 9.50 -2.15
C GLU A 158 -5.55 8.31 -2.69
N ILE A 159 -5.00 7.10 -2.58
CA ILE A 159 -5.70 5.86 -2.96
C ILE A 159 -6.98 5.70 -2.14
N THR A 160 -6.88 5.73 -0.81
CA THR A 160 -8.03 5.54 0.08
C THR A 160 -9.08 6.64 -0.09
N TYR A 161 -8.68 7.89 -0.29
CA TYR A 161 -9.61 8.99 -0.56
C TYR A 161 -10.36 8.78 -1.88
N ARG A 162 -9.67 8.43 -2.97
CA ARG A 162 -10.30 8.16 -4.27
C ARG A 162 -11.21 6.94 -4.25
N LEU A 163 -10.81 5.88 -3.56
CA LEU A 163 -11.65 4.69 -3.40
C LEU A 163 -12.90 4.97 -2.57
N SER A 164 -12.77 5.74 -1.47
CA SER A 164 -13.94 6.13 -0.67
C SER A 164 -14.95 6.93 -1.50
N ASP A 165 -14.49 7.75 -2.46
CA ASP A 165 -15.34 8.55 -3.35
C ASP A 165 -16.27 7.69 -4.22
N LEU A 166 -15.84 6.47 -4.58
CA LEU A 166 -16.63 5.54 -5.38
C LEU A 166 -17.90 5.07 -4.66
N PHE A 167 -17.89 5.08 -3.32
CA PHE A 167 -19.02 4.63 -2.52
C PHE A 167 -19.98 5.77 -2.17
N ILE A 168 -19.56 7.03 -2.29
CA ILE A 168 -20.42 8.19 -2.04
C ILE A 168 -21.53 8.29 -3.10
N ASP A 169 -22.78 8.32 -2.61
CA ASP A 169 -23.97 8.65 -3.40
C ASP A 169 -25.05 9.29 -2.51
N ASN A 170 -25.12 10.63 -2.51
CA ASN A 170 -26.10 11.41 -1.74
C ASN A 170 -27.55 11.21 -2.18
N ARG A 171 -27.80 10.52 -3.29
CA ARG A 171 -29.16 10.14 -3.73
C ARG A 171 -29.65 8.86 -3.06
N SER A 172 -28.75 8.08 -2.44
CA SER A 172 -29.14 6.86 -1.71
C SER A 172 -29.84 7.21 -0.38
N SER A 173 -30.65 6.28 0.12
CA SER A 173 -31.34 6.39 1.42
C SER A 173 -31.43 5.01 2.10
N GLY A 174 -31.88 4.98 3.35
CA GLY A 174 -32.08 3.74 4.11
C GLY A 174 -30.79 2.90 4.27
N ALA A 175 -30.93 1.58 4.20
CA ALA A 175 -29.81 0.64 4.40
C ALA A 175 -28.70 0.78 3.36
N GLU A 176 -29.03 1.13 2.11
CA GLU A 176 -28.03 1.35 1.06
C GLU A 176 -27.10 2.50 1.42
N ARG A 177 -27.67 3.62 1.90
CA ARG A 177 -26.89 4.78 2.35
C ARG A 177 -25.94 4.40 3.48
N VAL A 178 -26.43 3.67 4.48
CA VAL A 178 -25.62 3.20 5.61
C VAL A 178 -24.46 2.34 5.11
N GLY A 179 -24.73 1.35 4.25
CA GLY A 179 -23.69 0.49 3.69
C GLY A 179 -22.63 1.28 2.91
N ARG A 180 -23.05 2.25 2.11
CA ARG A 180 -22.15 3.14 1.35
C ARG A 180 -21.25 3.99 2.24
N GLU A 181 -21.82 4.64 3.26
CA GLU A 181 -21.05 5.48 4.19
C GLU A 181 -20.11 4.63 5.07
N VAL A 182 -20.52 3.41 5.46
CA VAL A 182 -19.64 2.46 6.16
C VAL A 182 -18.45 2.04 5.29
N LEU A 183 -18.70 1.65 4.03
CA LEU A 183 -17.61 1.29 3.10
C LEU A 183 -16.68 2.47 2.82
N ALA A 184 -17.23 3.67 2.63
CA ALA A 184 -16.43 4.89 2.48
C ALA A 184 -15.59 5.18 3.73
N GLY A 185 -16.14 4.96 4.93
CA GLY A 185 -15.46 5.18 6.20
C GLY A 185 -14.39 4.15 6.54
N ILE A 186 -14.56 2.89 6.15
CA ILE A 186 -13.50 1.88 6.27
C ILE A 186 -12.28 2.27 5.41
N LEU A 187 -12.52 2.81 4.22
CA LEU A 187 -11.47 3.25 3.32
C LEU A 187 -10.83 4.57 3.80
N SER A 188 -11.64 5.58 4.14
CA SER A 188 -11.16 6.89 4.58
C SER A 188 -11.90 7.35 5.84
N PRO A 189 -11.40 6.98 7.04
CA PRO A 189 -12.05 7.29 8.32
C PRO A 189 -12.25 8.79 8.54
N VAL A 190 -11.24 9.60 8.20
CA VAL A 190 -11.28 11.06 8.36
C VAL A 190 -12.35 11.69 7.46
N ARG A 191 -12.53 11.15 6.26
CA ARG A 191 -13.60 11.59 5.35
C ARG A 191 -14.97 11.26 5.91
N ALA A 192 -15.17 10.04 6.43
CA ALA A 192 -16.44 9.66 7.05
C ALA A 192 -16.76 10.52 8.27
N PHE A 193 -15.79 10.77 9.14
CA PHE A 193 -15.94 11.68 10.28
C PHE A 193 -16.42 13.07 9.84
N ASN A 194 -15.77 13.63 8.81
CA ASN A 194 -16.16 14.92 8.25
C ASN A 194 -17.57 14.94 7.68
N ARG A 195 -17.99 13.87 7.00
CA ARG A 195 -19.35 13.73 6.46
C ARG A 195 -20.39 13.57 7.55
N ILE A 196 -20.07 12.87 8.64
CA ILE A 196 -20.96 12.72 9.80
C ILE A 196 -21.19 14.08 10.48
N ILE A 197 -20.11 14.81 10.79
CA ILE A 197 -20.20 16.09 11.50
C ILE A 197 -20.83 17.19 10.64
N SER A 198 -20.52 17.24 9.34
CA SER A 198 -21.12 18.21 8.41
C SER A 198 -22.59 17.92 8.08
N GLY A 199 -23.12 16.78 8.54
CA GLY A 199 -24.47 16.32 8.22
C GLY A 199 -24.61 15.71 6.82
N GLU A 200 -23.56 15.71 6.00
CA GLU A 200 -23.58 15.14 4.65
C GLU A 200 -23.92 13.66 4.65
N ALA A 201 -23.40 12.87 5.59
CA ALA A 201 -23.68 11.44 5.67
C ALA A 201 -25.19 11.12 5.81
N TRP A 202 -25.96 12.04 6.41
CA TRP A 202 -27.38 11.87 6.72
C TRP A 202 -28.32 12.52 5.70
N ARG A 203 -27.82 13.49 4.93
CA ARG A 203 -28.64 14.31 4.03
C ARG A 203 -28.80 13.66 2.66
N HIS A 204 -30.06 13.53 2.23
CA HIS A 204 -30.41 13.18 0.86
C HIS A 204 -30.25 14.39 -0.08
N GLY A 205 -29.74 14.17 -1.29
CA GLY A 205 -29.50 15.20 -2.29
C GLY A 205 -29.77 14.72 -3.71
N SER A 206 -29.84 15.66 -4.66
CA SER A 206 -30.15 15.38 -6.06
C SER A 206 -28.98 14.84 -6.89
N SER A 207 -27.73 15.08 -6.46
CA SER A 207 -26.51 14.59 -7.11
C SER A 207 -25.82 13.52 -6.27
N LYS A 208 -24.91 12.76 -6.88
CA LYS A 208 -24.10 11.76 -6.14
C LYS A 208 -23.23 12.39 -5.05
N GLY A 209 -22.79 13.64 -5.22
CA GLY A 209 -21.89 14.32 -4.28
C GLY A 209 -20.46 13.77 -4.26
N ARG A 210 -20.02 13.14 -5.37
CA ARG A 210 -18.64 12.69 -5.57
C ARG A 210 -17.72 13.84 -5.92
N THR A 211 -16.47 13.76 -5.47
CA THR A 211 -15.43 14.70 -5.85
C THR A 211 -14.98 14.44 -7.29
N TYR A 212 -14.93 13.17 -7.70
CA TYR A 212 -14.46 12.76 -9.01
C TYR A 212 -15.58 12.33 -9.94
N SER A 213 -15.36 12.57 -11.24
CA SER A 213 -16.17 12.00 -12.30
C SER A 213 -16.01 10.47 -12.32
N SER A 214 -16.94 9.77 -12.98
CA SER A 214 -16.88 8.32 -13.08
C SER A 214 -15.60 7.87 -13.80
N VAL A 215 -14.72 7.17 -13.10
CA VAL A 215 -13.49 6.53 -13.62
C VAL A 215 -13.66 5.01 -13.76
N PRO A 216 -12.93 4.34 -14.67
CA PRO A 216 -12.97 2.88 -14.73
C PRO A 216 -12.33 2.34 -13.48
N VAL A 217 -13.01 1.40 -12.86
CA VAL A 217 -12.48 0.70 -11.70
C VAL A 217 -12.71 -0.77 -11.96
N ASN A 218 -11.62 -1.52 -11.88
CA ASN A 218 -11.67 -2.95 -11.80
C ASN A 218 -11.33 -3.34 -10.36
N PHE A 219 -12.28 -3.94 -9.66
CA PHE A 219 -12.06 -4.50 -8.34
C PHE A 219 -12.18 -6.02 -8.39
N ILE A 220 -11.12 -6.72 -8.00
CA ILE A 220 -11.07 -8.18 -7.97
C ILE A 220 -10.73 -8.60 -6.56
N VAL A 221 -11.59 -9.42 -5.96
CA VAL A 221 -11.32 -10.12 -4.71
C VAL A 221 -11.02 -11.56 -5.06
N THR A 222 -9.87 -12.07 -4.63
CA THR A 222 -9.45 -13.47 -4.84
C THR A 222 -9.24 -14.12 -3.49
N MET A 223 -9.75 -15.34 -3.31
CA MET A 223 -9.56 -16.10 -2.08
C MET A 223 -9.18 -17.54 -2.40
N GLY A 224 -8.28 -18.13 -1.63
CA GLY A 224 -7.98 -19.55 -1.70
C GLY A 224 -6.70 -19.96 -0.95
N PRO A 225 -6.32 -21.24 -1.02
CA PRO A 225 -5.15 -21.73 -0.31
C PRO A 225 -3.87 -21.12 -0.88
N ARG A 226 -2.98 -20.71 0.03
CA ARG A 226 -1.61 -20.30 -0.23
C ARG A 226 -0.67 -21.25 0.49
N PHE A 227 0.42 -21.64 -0.16
CA PHE A 227 1.54 -22.34 0.45
C PHE A 227 2.82 -21.53 0.25
N LEU A 228 3.42 -21.09 1.35
CA LEU A 228 4.74 -20.46 1.38
C LEU A 228 5.75 -21.48 1.90
N ALA A 229 6.74 -21.84 1.10
CA ALA A 229 7.84 -22.69 1.57
C ALA A 229 8.73 -21.91 2.55
N GLU A 230 9.33 -22.61 3.52
CA GLU A 230 10.34 -21.98 4.37
C GLU A 230 11.57 -21.65 3.51
N GLN A 231 12.02 -22.59 2.67
CA GLN A 231 13.18 -22.46 1.77
C GLN A 231 12.89 -23.15 0.42
N GLU A 232 13.62 -22.77 -0.62
CA GLU A 232 13.62 -23.45 -1.92
C GLU A 232 13.88 -24.96 -1.78
N GLY A 233 13.08 -25.77 -2.47
CA GLY A 233 13.15 -27.23 -2.42
C GLY A 233 12.58 -27.86 -1.14
N SER A 234 12.25 -27.06 -0.11
CA SER A 234 11.65 -27.57 1.13
C SER A 234 10.19 -27.97 0.92
N LYS A 235 9.82 -29.13 1.49
CA LYS A 235 8.41 -29.51 1.67
C LYS A 235 7.80 -28.92 2.95
N ARG A 236 8.61 -28.30 3.80
CA ARG A 236 8.17 -27.61 5.01
C ARG A 236 7.87 -26.15 4.67
N GLY A 237 6.70 -25.70 5.07
CA GLY A 237 6.15 -24.40 4.73
C GLY A 237 4.89 -24.12 5.52
N THR A 238 4.32 -22.95 5.31
CA THR A 238 3.05 -22.54 5.91
C THR A 238 1.94 -22.59 4.85
N THR A 239 0.86 -23.30 5.16
CA THR A 239 -0.39 -23.20 4.40
C THR A 239 -1.32 -22.21 5.08
N SER A 240 -1.84 -21.24 4.33
CA SER A 240 -2.78 -20.22 4.82
C SER A 240 -4.00 -20.12 3.91
N LEU A 241 -5.06 -19.48 4.43
CA LEU A 241 -6.12 -18.95 3.57
C LEU A 241 -5.74 -17.54 3.16
N ASN A 242 -5.40 -17.35 1.88
CA ASN A 242 -5.08 -16.04 1.34
C ASN A 242 -6.33 -15.33 0.82
N ILE A 243 -6.45 -14.05 1.12
CA ILE A 243 -7.44 -13.13 0.53
C ILE A 243 -6.68 -11.97 -0.10
N ASN A 244 -6.86 -11.76 -1.39
CA ASN A 244 -6.19 -10.71 -2.15
C ASN A 244 -7.22 -9.76 -2.78
N PHE A 245 -7.04 -8.47 -2.53
CA PHE A 245 -7.80 -7.38 -3.10
C PHE A 245 -6.94 -6.67 -4.13
N ARG A 246 -7.34 -6.75 -5.41
CA ARG A 246 -6.71 -6.00 -6.50
C ARG A 246 -7.65 -4.94 -7.00
N ILE A 247 -7.15 -3.71 -7.06
CA ILE A 247 -7.85 -2.57 -7.64
C ILE A 247 -6.99 -1.97 -8.74
N ASP A 248 -7.62 -1.73 -9.87
CA ASP A 248 -7.05 -0.93 -10.95
C ASP A 248 -8.02 0.21 -11.24
N TYR A 249 -7.55 1.42 -10.98
CA TYR A 249 -8.33 2.65 -11.06
C TYR A 249 -7.81 3.48 -12.23
N GLY A 250 -8.70 4.00 -13.06
CA GLY A 250 -8.35 4.84 -14.20
C GLY A 250 -7.86 4.08 -15.43
N ASN A 251 -7.45 4.82 -16.46
CA ASN A 251 -6.92 4.28 -17.71
C ASN A 251 -5.69 5.09 -18.16
N PRO A 252 -4.51 4.45 -18.35
CA PRO A 252 -3.27 5.16 -18.63
C PRO A 252 -3.03 5.44 -20.12
N PHE A 253 -4.02 5.25 -21.02
CA PHE A 253 -3.83 5.43 -22.48
C PHE A 253 -4.69 6.49 -23.16
N ASN A 254 -5.70 7.04 -22.48
CA ASN A 254 -6.79 7.77 -23.12
C ASN A 254 -6.79 9.29 -22.94
N ASP A 255 -5.79 9.87 -22.25
CA ASP A 255 -5.75 11.31 -21.96
C ASP A 255 -4.41 11.92 -22.40
N ASP A 256 -4.43 13.23 -22.75
CA ASP A 256 -3.23 13.96 -23.17
C ASP A 256 -2.20 14.13 -22.04
N PHE A 257 -2.67 14.18 -20.80
CA PHE A 257 -1.88 14.22 -19.57
C PHE A 257 -2.70 13.69 -18.39
N TYR A 258 -2.03 13.03 -17.43
CA TYR A 258 -2.64 12.58 -16.17
C TYR A 258 -2.31 13.52 -15.02
N SER A 259 -3.33 13.90 -14.24
CA SER A 259 -3.14 14.46 -12.91
C SER A 259 -2.80 13.36 -11.89
N PRO A 260 -2.20 13.69 -10.72
CA PRO A 260 -1.83 12.69 -9.73
C PRO A 260 -2.97 11.74 -9.37
N TYR A 261 -2.71 10.44 -9.48
CA TYR A 261 -3.59 9.31 -9.16
C TYR A 261 -4.89 9.25 -9.97
N GLU A 262 -4.92 9.86 -11.17
CA GLU A 262 -5.96 9.52 -12.15
C GLU A 262 -5.83 8.10 -12.68
N TRP A 263 -4.64 7.51 -12.57
CA TRP A 263 -4.39 6.08 -12.70
C TRP A 263 -3.60 5.55 -11.51
N PHE A 264 -4.05 4.42 -10.95
CA PHE A 264 -3.26 3.65 -10.00
C PHE A 264 -3.64 2.16 -10.01
N ARG A 265 -2.68 1.33 -9.61
CA ARG A 265 -2.90 -0.07 -9.25
C ARG A 265 -2.61 -0.25 -7.76
N PHE A 266 -3.49 -0.97 -7.08
CA PHE A 266 -3.35 -1.31 -5.67
C PHE A 266 -3.61 -2.80 -5.46
N ASN A 267 -2.71 -3.47 -4.73
CA ASN A 267 -2.87 -4.85 -4.30
C ASN A 267 -2.72 -4.91 -2.78
N PHE A 268 -3.65 -5.60 -2.12
CA PHE A 268 -3.61 -5.85 -0.68
C PHE A 268 -3.88 -7.33 -0.41
N GLY A 269 -2.89 -8.01 0.15
CA GLY A 269 -2.90 -9.43 0.46
C GLY A 269 -2.96 -9.67 1.96
N MET A 270 -3.89 -10.54 2.36
CA MET A 270 -4.05 -10.99 3.73
C MET A 270 -3.90 -12.50 3.82
N ASP A 271 -3.31 -12.97 4.92
CA ASP A 271 -3.26 -14.39 5.26
C ASP A 271 -3.98 -14.66 6.58
N LEU A 272 -4.87 -15.65 6.56
CA LEU A 272 -5.65 -16.08 7.71
C LEU A 272 -5.31 -17.52 8.07
N PHE A 273 -5.55 -17.86 9.34
CA PHE A 273 -5.43 -19.21 9.88
C PHE A 273 -4.03 -19.81 9.75
N SER A 274 -2.98 -19.01 9.96
CA SER A 274 -1.59 -19.46 9.88
C SER A 274 -0.65 -18.60 10.74
N ALA A 275 0.62 -18.99 10.82
CA ALA A 275 1.69 -18.20 11.45
C ALA A 275 2.13 -17.00 10.61
N GLN A 276 1.70 -16.89 9.34
CA GLN A 276 2.04 -15.75 8.50
C GLN A 276 1.41 -14.45 9.01
N PRO A 277 2.02 -13.28 8.73
CA PRO A 277 1.43 -11.98 9.05
C PRO A 277 0.06 -11.83 8.44
N VAL A 278 -0.88 -11.25 9.20
CA VAL A 278 -2.25 -10.99 8.71
C VAL A 278 -2.23 -10.11 7.46
N VAL A 279 -1.34 -9.12 7.41
CA VAL A 279 -1.05 -8.32 6.22
C VAL A 279 0.25 -8.85 5.62
N SER A 280 0.15 -9.64 4.55
CA SER A 280 1.32 -10.26 3.92
C SER A 280 1.86 -9.46 2.74
N GLN A 281 1.02 -8.61 2.13
CA GLN A 281 1.38 -7.84 0.96
C GLN A 281 0.59 -6.53 0.85
N VAL A 282 1.29 -5.43 0.58
CA VAL A 282 0.68 -4.17 0.12
C VAL A 282 1.55 -3.63 -1.00
N ASN A 283 1.00 -3.47 -2.20
CA ASN A 283 1.72 -2.85 -3.30
C ASN A 283 0.83 -1.81 -4.00
N ALA A 284 1.41 -0.66 -4.26
CA ALA A 284 0.77 0.40 -5.01
C ALA A 284 1.70 0.91 -6.12
N ILE A 285 1.08 1.30 -7.23
CA ILE A 285 1.71 2.09 -8.28
C ILE A 285 0.72 3.20 -8.63
N GLY A 286 1.04 4.44 -8.27
CA GLY A 286 0.23 5.62 -8.57
C GLY A 286 0.90 6.53 -9.60
N ALA A 287 0.19 6.93 -10.66
CA ALA A 287 0.71 7.93 -11.58
C ALA A 287 0.79 9.30 -10.89
N LEU A 288 1.98 9.91 -10.83
CA LEU A 288 2.13 11.31 -10.44
C LEU A 288 1.96 12.23 -11.65
N TRP A 289 2.40 11.74 -12.80
CA TRP A 289 2.26 12.36 -14.11
C TRP A 289 2.41 11.30 -15.19
N GLY A 290 1.78 11.46 -16.35
CA GLY A 290 2.06 10.62 -17.50
C GLY A 290 1.39 11.12 -18.78
N LYS A 291 1.80 10.54 -19.90
CA LYS A 291 1.34 10.88 -21.23
C LYS A 291 1.44 9.69 -22.19
N THR A 292 0.45 9.54 -23.06
CA THR A 292 0.55 8.65 -24.22
C THR A 292 1.58 9.22 -25.21
N VAL A 293 2.71 8.54 -25.39
CA VAL A 293 3.83 9.00 -26.24
C VAL A 293 3.81 8.40 -27.64
N TRP A 294 3.07 7.30 -27.83
CA TRP A 294 2.94 6.67 -29.14
C TRP A 294 1.65 5.87 -29.24
N THR A 295 1.00 5.96 -30.39
CA THR A 295 -0.20 5.19 -30.74
C THR A 295 -0.11 4.74 -32.19
N LYS A 296 -0.38 3.47 -32.48
CA LYS A 296 -0.49 2.92 -33.84
C LYS A 296 -1.53 1.81 -33.90
N GLY A 297 -2.66 2.10 -34.53
CA GLY A 297 -3.79 1.16 -34.58
C GLY A 297 -4.26 0.80 -33.16
N PRO A 298 -4.34 -0.48 -32.80
CA PRO A 298 -4.79 -0.90 -31.46
C PRO A 298 -3.68 -0.85 -30.39
N ARG A 299 -2.52 -0.28 -30.70
CA ARG A 299 -1.34 -0.28 -29.81
C ARG A 299 -1.07 1.13 -29.29
N SER A 300 -0.81 1.23 -28.00
CA SER A 300 -0.48 2.46 -27.30
C SER A 300 0.71 2.25 -26.37
N LEU A 301 1.52 3.30 -26.21
CA LEU A 301 2.63 3.36 -25.26
C LEU A 301 2.52 4.67 -24.49
N SER A 302 2.52 4.56 -23.18
CA SER A 302 2.50 5.69 -22.26
C SER A 302 3.79 5.74 -21.46
N ALA A 303 4.28 6.94 -21.20
CA ALA A 303 5.43 7.21 -20.35
C ALA A 303 5.00 8.13 -19.21
N GLY A 304 5.61 7.98 -18.03
CA GLY A 304 5.22 8.79 -16.88
C GLY A 304 6.17 8.71 -15.71
N LEU A 305 5.83 9.48 -14.68
CA LEU A 305 6.40 9.43 -13.35
C LEU A 305 5.39 8.77 -12.40
N PHE A 306 5.85 7.78 -11.66
CA PHE A 306 5.01 6.96 -10.79
C PHE A 306 5.57 6.95 -9.38
N GLN A 307 4.68 7.03 -8.41
CA GLN A 307 4.97 6.70 -7.02
C GLN A 307 4.73 5.21 -6.82
N HIS A 308 5.53 4.61 -5.95
CA HIS A 308 5.47 3.20 -5.62
C HIS A 308 5.50 3.02 -4.10
N PHE A 309 4.61 2.16 -3.62
CA PHE A 309 4.63 1.61 -2.28
C PHE A 309 4.75 0.11 -2.38
N ASP A 310 5.73 -0.49 -1.72
CA ASP A 310 5.88 -1.93 -1.66
C ASP A 310 6.10 -2.40 -0.23
N PHE A 311 5.38 -3.44 0.15
CA PHE A 311 5.49 -4.10 1.43
C PHE A 311 5.22 -5.59 1.23
N TYR A 312 6.20 -6.41 1.55
CA TYR A 312 6.09 -7.86 1.57
C TYR A 312 6.61 -8.37 2.90
N ASN A 313 5.75 -9.11 3.59
CA ASN A 313 6.08 -9.66 4.89
C ASN A 313 5.89 -11.18 4.93
N SER A 314 6.75 -11.87 5.66
CA SER A 314 6.63 -13.30 5.93
C SER A 314 7.12 -13.63 7.32
N GLU A 315 6.67 -14.77 7.82
CA GLU A 315 7.11 -15.34 9.09
C GLU A 315 7.49 -16.80 8.90
N LEU A 316 8.18 -17.34 9.90
CA LEU A 316 8.42 -18.77 9.98
C LEU A 316 7.15 -19.52 10.41
N ARG A 317 7.11 -20.82 10.07
CA ARG A 317 6.09 -21.74 10.56
C ARG A 317 6.28 -21.98 12.07
N ASP A 318 5.20 -22.27 12.78
CA ASP A 318 5.25 -22.75 14.17
C ASP A 318 6.15 -24.00 14.30
N GLY A 319 7.12 -23.94 15.22
CA GLY A 319 8.12 -25.00 15.40
C GLY A 319 9.05 -25.15 14.18
N SER A 320 9.42 -24.04 13.54
CA SER A 320 10.50 -24.01 12.56
C SER A 320 11.85 -24.28 13.25
N ASP A 321 12.74 -24.95 12.53
CA ASP A 321 14.15 -25.11 12.93
C ASP A 321 14.99 -23.89 12.50
N LEU A 322 14.40 -22.98 11.71
CA LEU A 322 15.03 -21.74 11.26
C LEU A 322 14.81 -20.62 12.29
N THR A 323 15.66 -19.60 12.23
CA THR A 323 15.57 -18.42 13.09
C THR A 323 15.28 -17.13 12.34
N VAL A 324 15.38 -17.16 11.00
CA VAL A 324 15.21 -16.00 10.12
C VAL A 324 14.08 -16.28 9.12
N PRO A 325 13.09 -15.39 8.97
CA PRO A 325 12.00 -15.54 8.00
C PRO A 325 12.47 -15.67 6.54
N PRO A 326 11.63 -16.21 5.64
CA PRO A 326 12.02 -16.38 4.24
C PRO A 326 12.34 -15.07 3.51
N TYR A 327 11.54 -14.02 3.74
CA TYR A 327 11.74 -12.69 3.18
C TYR A 327 11.03 -11.59 3.99
N ARG A 328 11.62 -10.39 4.00
CA ARG A 328 10.90 -9.13 4.25
C ARG A 328 11.50 -8.05 3.35
N ILE A 329 10.66 -7.27 2.69
CA ILE A 329 11.09 -6.07 1.96
C ILE A 329 10.01 -5.01 2.04
N ALA A 330 10.40 -3.76 2.19
CA ALA A 330 9.52 -2.64 1.92
C ALA A 330 10.24 -1.50 1.21
N ALA A 331 9.47 -0.70 0.50
CA ALA A 331 9.88 0.56 -0.12
C ALA A 331 8.72 1.56 0.00
N PRO A 332 8.47 2.13 1.19
CA PRO A 332 7.37 3.07 1.41
C PRO A 332 7.60 4.45 0.78
N ALA A 333 8.84 4.77 0.40
CA ALA A 333 9.19 6.03 -0.27
C ALA A 333 9.96 5.73 -1.56
N ALA A 334 9.24 5.33 -2.60
CA ALA A 334 9.82 5.09 -3.92
C ALA A 334 9.07 5.85 -5.02
N ALA A 335 9.82 6.38 -5.98
CA ALA A 335 9.26 7.02 -7.17
C ALA A 335 10.23 6.93 -8.35
N GLY A 336 9.70 6.96 -9.56
CA GLY A 336 10.51 6.76 -10.74
C GLY A 336 9.79 6.93 -12.06
N GLY A 337 10.55 6.70 -13.14
CA GLY A 337 10.06 6.70 -14.50
C GLY A 337 9.47 5.35 -14.87
N GLY A 338 8.40 5.36 -15.66
CA GLY A 338 7.76 4.14 -16.13
C GLY A 338 7.27 4.23 -17.57
N LEU A 339 7.21 3.07 -18.21
CA LEU A 339 6.61 2.84 -19.51
C LEU A 339 5.50 1.80 -19.37
N ILE A 340 4.35 2.07 -19.97
CA ILE A 340 3.23 1.14 -20.01
C ILE A 340 2.85 0.97 -21.48
N TYR A 341 2.93 -0.24 -21.99
CA TYR A 341 2.53 -0.61 -23.34
C TYR A 341 1.25 -1.43 -23.29
N TYR A 342 0.38 -1.17 -24.25
CA TYR A 342 -0.86 -1.89 -24.37
C TYR A 342 -1.28 -2.09 -25.82
N LYS A 343 -1.70 -3.31 -26.14
CA LYS A 343 -2.35 -3.67 -27.40
C LYS A 343 -3.73 -4.22 -27.11
N GLN A 344 -4.75 -3.55 -27.63
CA GLN A 344 -6.14 -3.99 -27.58
C GLN A 344 -6.41 -5.11 -28.59
N ALA A 345 -7.24 -6.07 -28.20
CA ALA A 345 -7.83 -7.05 -29.11
C ALA A 345 -8.72 -6.36 -30.15
N THR A 346 -8.71 -6.88 -31.37
CA THR A 346 -9.53 -6.42 -32.50
C THR A 346 -10.40 -7.56 -33.03
N SER A 347 -11.32 -7.27 -33.96
CA SER A 347 -12.16 -8.31 -34.59
C SER A 347 -11.35 -9.42 -35.27
N GLY A 348 -10.15 -9.11 -35.78
CA GLY A 348 -9.25 -10.07 -36.45
C GLY A 348 -8.19 -10.70 -35.53
N ASP A 349 -8.00 -10.18 -34.32
CA ASP A 349 -7.01 -10.68 -33.36
C ASP A 349 -7.54 -10.51 -31.94
N LYS A 350 -7.88 -11.65 -31.31
CA LYS A 350 -8.52 -11.72 -29.99
C LYS A 350 -7.54 -11.58 -28.83
N THR A 351 -6.31 -11.16 -29.09
CA THR A 351 -5.23 -11.13 -28.10
C THR A 351 -5.00 -9.71 -27.61
N ASP A 352 -5.19 -9.50 -26.31
CA ASP A 352 -4.70 -8.32 -25.61
C ASP A 352 -3.27 -8.57 -25.14
N ILE A 353 -2.38 -7.58 -25.30
CA ILE A 353 -1.00 -7.65 -24.81
C ILE A 353 -0.74 -6.44 -23.93
N TYR A 354 -0.13 -6.69 -22.78
CA TYR A 354 0.28 -5.68 -21.81
C TYR A 354 1.77 -5.83 -21.53
N ALA A 355 2.48 -4.72 -21.40
CA ALA A 355 3.82 -4.71 -20.83
C ALA A 355 4.04 -3.44 -20.02
N GLU A 356 4.79 -3.55 -18.94
CA GLU A 356 5.15 -2.43 -18.08
C GLU A 356 6.62 -2.52 -17.68
N LEU A 357 7.27 -1.38 -17.55
CA LEU A 357 8.65 -1.25 -17.10
C LEU A 357 8.78 -0.02 -16.23
N TYR A 358 9.36 -0.15 -15.04
CA TYR A 358 9.57 0.92 -14.08
C TYR A 358 11.00 0.87 -13.54
N ALA A 359 11.59 2.06 -13.34
CA ALA A 359 12.88 2.23 -12.69
C ALA A 359 12.75 3.36 -11.65
N ASN A 360 12.99 3.02 -10.38
CA ASN A 360 12.64 3.86 -9.24
C ASN A 360 13.86 4.13 -8.36
N GLY A 361 13.95 5.36 -7.86
CA GLY A 361 14.73 5.65 -6.67
C GLY A 361 13.92 5.28 -5.44
N VAL A 362 14.58 4.66 -4.45
CA VAL A 362 14.01 4.31 -3.15
C VAL A 362 14.69 5.20 -2.10
N ALA A 363 13.98 6.21 -1.61
CA ALA A 363 14.49 7.12 -0.58
C ALA A 363 14.49 6.47 0.81
N LEU A 364 13.46 5.66 1.09
CA LEU A 364 13.38 4.79 2.26
C LEU A 364 12.97 3.40 1.81
N GLY A 365 13.79 2.42 2.16
CA GLY A 365 13.49 1.01 2.00
C GLY A 365 13.97 0.21 3.20
N ALA A 366 13.49 -1.02 3.28
CA ALA A 366 13.82 -1.96 4.33
C ALA A 366 14.02 -3.35 3.76
N SER A 367 14.94 -4.11 4.34
CA SER A 367 15.24 -5.49 3.97
C SER A 367 15.56 -6.31 5.20
N LEU A 368 15.08 -7.55 5.25
CA LEU A 368 15.37 -8.49 6.32
C LEU A 368 16.87 -8.58 6.67
N SER A 369 17.18 -8.62 7.96
CA SER A 369 18.51 -8.93 8.48
C SER A 369 18.60 -10.40 8.91
N ASP A 370 19.75 -11.02 8.67
CA ASP A 370 20.09 -12.39 9.05
C ASP A 370 20.81 -12.47 10.41
N TYR A 371 21.34 -11.35 10.90
CA TYR A 371 22.25 -11.31 12.06
C TYR A 371 21.77 -10.38 13.17
N MET A 372 21.11 -9.27 12.82
CA MET A 372 20.61 -8.30 13.79
C MET A 372 19.19 -8.63 14.24
N LEU A 373 18.99 -8.63 15.56
CA LEU A 373 17.71 -8.46 16.21
C LEU A 373 17.87 -7.40 17.30
N LEU A 374 17.33 -6.20 17.07
CA LEU A 374 17.46 -5.05 17.97
C LEU A 374 16.08 -4.71 18.53
N GLY A 375 15.81 -5.13 19.77
CA GLY A 375 14.45 -5.09 20.31
C GLY A 375 13.55 -6.00 19.48
N GLU A 376 12.59 -5.41 18.77
CA GLU A 376 11.66 -6.13 17.89
C GLU A 376 11.99 -5.97 16.40
N ARG A 377 13.08 -5.25 16.08
CA ARG A 377 13.54 -5.02 14.69
C ARG A 377 14.53 -6.09 14.23
N ASP A 378 14.10 -6.88 13.26
CA ASP A 378 14.87 -7.94 12.59
C ASP A 378 15.28 -7.55 11.15
N TYR A 379 15.26 -6.26 10.81
CA TYR A 379 15.48 -5.77 9.45
C TYR A 379 16.35 -4.52 9.41
N ASN A 380 17.02 -4.35 8.28
CA ASN A 380 17.84 -3.19 7.97
C ASN A 380 17.03 -2.16 7.20
N LEU A 381 17.24 -0.89 7.53
CA LEU A 381 16.74 0.28 6.82
C LEU A 381 17.80 0.79 5.84
N GLY A 382 17.36 1.61 4.90
CA GLY A 382 18.28 2.13 3.89
C GLY A 382 17.59 2.89 2.77
N SER A 383 18.38 3.14 1.73
CA SER A 383 17.92 3.72 0.48
C SER A 383 18.55 2.98 -0.70
N GLY A 384 18.05 3.18 -1.91
CA GLY A 384 18.56 2.47 -3.07
C GLY A 384 17.67 2.63 -4.29
N TYR A 385 17.43 1.54 -5.00
CA TYR A 385 16.60 1.56 -6.21
C TYR A 385 15.76 0.29 -6.34
N SER A 386 14.70 0.39 -7.14
CA SER A 386 13.94 -0.77 -7.58
C SER A 386 13.66 -0.72 -9.08
N THR A 387 13.57 -1.91 -9.68
CA THR A 387 13.14 -2.07 -11.08
C THR A 387 12.00 -3.06 -11.12
N LYS A 388 10.96 -2.75 -11.89
CA LYS A 388 9.82 -3.65 -12.07
C LYS A 388 9.53 -3.82 -13.54
N ALA A 389 9.31 -5.05 -13.98
CA ALA A 389 8.91 -5.37 -15.33
C ALA A 389 7.73 -6.33 -15.28
N GLY A 390 6.69 -6.06 -16.05
CA GLY A 390 5.52 -6.92 -16.18
C GLY A 390 5.19 -7.16 -17.64
N ALA A 391 4.71 -8.35 -17.98
CA ALA A 391 4.22 -8.69 -19.30
C ALA A 391 2.99 -9.59 -19.16
N GLY A 392 1.99 -9.35 -20.01
CA GLY A 392 0.73 -10.06 -19.95
C GLY A 392 0.14 -10.31 -21.31
N ILE A 393 -0.45 -11.48 -21.48
CA ILE A 393 -1.24 -11.83 -22.67
C ILE A 393 -2.60 -12.30 -22.20
N ILE A 394 -3.67 -11.72 -22.75
CA ILE A 394 -5.04 -12.16 -22.51
C ILE A 394 -5.63 -12.60 -23.84
N TYR A 395 -5.92 -13.90 -23.95
CA TYR A 395 -6.53 -14.47 -25.14
C TYR A 395 -8.03 -14.59 -24.99
N ASN A 396 -8.75 -14.07 -25.99
CA ASN A 396 -10.20 -14.14 -26.10
C ASN A 396 -10.90 -13.72 -24.81
N ARG A 397 -10.33 -12.73 -24.11
CA ARG A 397 -10.91 -12.12 -22.91
C ARG A 397 -11.15 -13.08 -21.75
N ARG A 398 -10.59 -14.30 -21.81
CA ARG A 398 -10.86 -15.37 -20.85
C ARG A 398 -9.61 -15.93 -20.23
N LEU A 399 -8.60 -16.22 -21.04
CA LEU A 399 -7.36 -16.82 -20.57
C LEU A 399 -6.30 -15.74 -20.46
N ALA A 400 -5.82 -15.47 -19.25
CA ALA A 400 -4.73 -14.54 -19.01
C ALA A 400 -3.48 -15.27 -18.51
N PHE A 401 -2.34 -14.92 -19.08
CA PHE A 401 -1.03 -15.31 -18.61
C PHE A 401 -0.22 -14.06 -18.32
N LEU A 402 0.29 -13.94 -17.11
CA LEU A 402 1.00 -12.77 -16.61
C LEU A 402 2.35 -13.19 -16.03
N LEU A 403 3.39 -12.44 -16.38
CA LEU A 403 4.74 -12.53 -15.85
C LEU A 403 5.09 -11.20 -15.20
N ASN A 404 5.60 -11.22 -13.97
CA ASN A 404 6.12 -10.03 -13.31
C ASN A 404 7.49 -10.33 -12.72
N MET A 405 8.39 -9.35 -12.78
CA MET A 405 9.69 -9.37 -12.15
C MET A 405 9.85 -8.07 -11.38
N GLU A 406 10.09 -8.17 -10.09
CA GLU A 406 10.42 -7.04 -9.22
C GLU A 406 11.82 -7.25 -8.67
N ASN A 407 12.61 -6.19 -8.64
CA ASN A 407 13.94 -6.21 -8.05
C ASN A 407 14.10 -4.99 -7.15
N TYR A 408 14.47 -5.25 -5.91
CA TYR A 408 14.77 -4.24 -4.90
C TYR A 408 16.24 -4.36 -4.55
N HIS A 409 16.97 -3.25 -4.55
CA HIS A 409 18.35 -3.20 -4.11
C HIS A 409 18.50 -2.05 -3.11
N ILE A 410 18.60 -2.42 -1.83
CA ILE A 410 18.60 -1.51 -0.70
C ILE A 410 20.00 -1.52 -0.07
N PHE A 411 20.55 -0.32 0.15
CA PHE A 411 21.83 -0.10 0.79
C PHE A 411 21.61 0.39 2.22
N THR A 412 22.21 -0.33 3.17
CA THR A 412 22.27 0.06 4.57
C THR A 412 23.60 0.76 4.79
N TRP A 413 23.54 2.08 4.80
CA TRP A 413 24.71 2.96 4.74
C TRP A 413 25.42 3.05 6.09
N LYS A 414 24.64 3.17 7.17
CA LYS A 414 25.15 3.35 8.53
C LYS A 414 24.73 2.17 9.39
N GLY A 415 25.65 1.23 9.59
CA GLY A 415 25.44 0.14 10.53
C GLY A 415 25.98 0.41 11.93
N TYR A 416 25.78 -0.54 12.85
CA TYR A 416 26.41 -0.48 14.17
C TYR A 416 27.93 -0.71 14.08
N ASP A 417 28.61 -0.24 15.11
CA ASP A 417 30.00 -0.59 15.37
C ASP A 417 30.04 -2.06 15.84
N PRO A 418 30.74 -2.98 15.15
CA PRO A 418 30.85 -4.37 15.58
C PRO A 418 31.45 -4.53 17.00
N GLU A 419 32.17 -3.53 17.49
CA GLU A 419 32.78 -3.52 18.83
C GLU A 419 31.89 -2.83 19.89
N ILE A 420 30.63 -2.50 19.57
CA ILE A 420 29.73 -1.83 20.51
C ILE A 420 29.52 -2.67 21.78
N ASP A 421 29.73 -2.03 22.93
CA ASP A 421 29.40 -2.62 24.23
C ASP A 421 27.90 -2.50 24.50
N TRP A 422 27.16 -3.55 24.18
CA TRP A 422 25.71 -3.64 24.41
C TRP A 422 25.31 -3.55 25.89
N SER A 423 26.25 -3.69 26.85
CA SER A 423 25.94 -3.49 28.27
C SER A 423 25.79 -2.00 28.63
N GLN A 424 26.29 -1.10 27.78
CA GLN A 424 26.26 0.35 27.99
C GLN A 424 25.46 1.10 26.90
N ALA A 425 25.14 0.44 25.79
CA ALA A 425 24.39 1.03 24.69
C ALA A 425 22.87 0.94 24.93
N ASP A 426 22.15 2.03 24.67
CA ASP A 426 20.69 2.05 24.61
C ASP A 426 20.24 1.96 23.14
N PRO A 427 19.68 0.81 22.70
CA PRO A 427 19.19 0.60 21.34
C PRO A 427 18.30 1.72 20.80
N GLY A 428 17.41 2.28 21.62
CA GLY A 428 16.45 3.31 21.22
C GLY A 428 17.08 4.68 20.94
N THR A 429 18.37 4.84 21.26
CA THR A 429 19.13 6.07 20.98
C THR A 429 20.16 5.91 19.88
N LEU A 430 20.34 4.69 19.37
CA LEU A 430 21.32 4.42 18.32
C LEU A 430 20.82 4.94 16.98
N ASN A 431 21.52 5.91 16.43
CA ASN A 431 21.28 6.37 15.08
C ASN A 431 21.93 5.39 14.08
N ILE A 432 21.35 4.19 13.91
CA ILE A 432 21.86 3.13 13.03
C ILE A 432 20.72 2.52 12.20
N GLN A 433 21.02 2.24 10.93
CA GLN A 433 20.05 1.65 10.01
C GLN A 433 19.99 0.11 10.11
N GLY A 434 20.94 -0.53 10.77
CA GLY A 434 21.00 -1.99 10.96
C GLY A 434 22.38 -2.55 10.72
N ASP A 435 22.50 -3.72 10.10
CA ASP A 435 23.78 -4.26 9.61
C ASP A 435 24.21 -3.54 8.33
N ALA A 436 25.38 -2.89 8.37
CA ALA A 436 25.93 -2.20 7.19
C ALA A 436 26.12 -3.17 6.02
N GLY A 437 25.68 -2.79 4.82
CA GLY A 437 25.71 -3.68 3.67
C GLY A 437 24.76 -3.29 2.54
N ASN A 438 24.42 -4.27 1.71
CA ASN A 438 23.36 -4.15 0.72
C ASN A 438 22.57 -5.46 0.59
N ALA A 439 21.26 -5.34 0.45
CA ALA A 439 20.35 -6.45 0.24
C ALA A 439 19.68 -6.32 -1.13
N ARG A 440 19.60 -7.44 -1.85
CA ARG A 440 18.85 -7.54 -3.09
C ARG A 440 17.76 -8.59 -2.95
N LEU A 441 16.50 -8.20 -3.14
CA LEU A 441 15.38 -9.14 -3.26
C LEU A 441 14.84 -9.09 -4.70
N THR A 442 14.78 -10.27 -5.32
CA THR A 442 14.13 -10.47 -6.62
C THR A 442 12.88 -11.30 -6.42
N ILE A 443 11.76 -10.82 -6.97
CA ILE A 443 10.49 -11.54 -6.96
C ILE A 443 10.13 -11.80 -8.42
N PHE A 444 10.07 -13.07 -8.80
CA PHE A 444 9.54 -13.48 -10.09
C PHE A 444 8.17 -14.11 -9.88
N SER A 445 7.15 -13.61 -10.58
CA SER A 445 5.77 -14.08 -10.44
C SER A 445 5.20 -14.53 -11.77
N MET A 446 4.63 -15.71 -11.79
CA MET A 446 3.83 -16.25 -12.88
C MET A 446 2.37 -16.34 -12.41
N LYS A 447 1.44 -15.84 -13.20
CA LYS A 447 0.01 -15.96 -12.92
C LYS A 447 -0.75 -16.42 -14.15
N LEU A 448 -1.45 -17.54 -14.01
CA LEU A 448 -2.44 -18.02 -14.96
C LEU A 448 -3.83 -17.68 -14.40
N ALA A 449 -4.70 -17.10 -15.20
CA ALA A 449 -6.08 -16.82 -14.81
C ALA A 449 -7.05 -17.24 -15.91
N TYR A 450 -8.19 -17.79 -15.51
CA TYR A 450 -9.29 -18.13 -16.40
C TYR A 450 -10.59 -17.49 -15.91
N LEU A 451 -11.21 -16.66 -16.76
CA LEU A 451 -12.48 -15.99 -16.47
C LEU A 451 -13.67 -16.93 -16.76
N LEU A 452 -14.46 -17.18 -15.74
CA LEU A 452 -15.71 -17.94 -15.73
C LEU A 452 -16.89 -16.97 -15.72
N MET A 453 -17.79 -17.10 -16.69
CA MET A 453 -19.11 -16.42 -16.69
C MET A 453 -19.00 -14.90 -16.39
N ASP A 454 -18.02 -14.25 -17.02
CA ASP A 454 -17.71 -12.79 -17.02
C ASP A 454 -17.40 -12.12 -15.66
N LYS A 455 -17.62 -12.80 -14.53
CA LYS A 455 -17.41 -12.26 -13.17
C LYS A 455 -16.44 -13.08 -12.34
N TRP A 456 -16.52 -14.41 -12.44
CA TRP A 456 -15.71 -15.31 -11.64
C TRP A 456 -14.40 -15.57 -12.34
N ASN A 457 -13.34 -15.84 -11.60
CA ASN A 457 -12.08 -16.28 -12.17
C ASN A 457 -11.43 -17.34 -11.31
N ILE A 458 -10.71 -18.26 -11.93
CA ILE A 458 -9.78 -19.16 -11.25
C ILE A 458 -8.38 -18.68 -11.57
N THR A 459 -7.53 -18.61 -10.55
CA THR A 459 -6.15 -18.15 -10.69
C THR A 459 -5.19 -19.14 -10.08
N LEU A 460 -4.09 -19.39 -10.78
CA LEU A 460 -2.93 -20.09 -10.25
C LEU A 460 -1.77 -19.09 -10.27
N THR A 461 -1.21 -18.80 -9.10
CA THR A 461 -0.08 -17.89 -8.97
C THR A 461 1.10 -18.65 -8.37
N ASN A 462 2.26 -18.53 -8.99
CA ASN A 462 3.53 -18.96 -8.45
C ASN A 462 4.44 -17.74 -8.33
N ARG A 463 5.04 -17.54 -7.15
CA ARG A 463 6.07 -16.53 -6.94
C ARG A 463 7.34 -17.20 -6.44
N TYR A 464 8.47 -16.78 -6.95
CA TYR A 464 9.80 -17.17 -6.52
C TYR A 464 10.51 -15.94 -5.97
N PHE A 465 10.96 -16.04 -4.72
CA PHE A 465 11.69 -15.00 -4.02
C PHE A 465 13.15 -15.42 -3.94
N SER A 466 14.06 -14.56 -4.37
CA SER A 466 15.50 -14.77 -4.23
C SER A 466 16.15 -13.54 -3.60
N ARG A 467 16.69 -13.74 -2.40
CA ARG A 467 17.34 -12.75 -1.56
C ARG A 467 18.85 -13.00 -1.59
N ARG A 468 19.62 -11.93 -1.78
CA ARG A 468 21.07 -11.93 -1.59
C ARG A 468 21.45 -10.75 -0.72
N THR A 469 22.05 -11.00 0.42
CA THR A 469 22.47 -9.94 1.34
C THR A 469 23.97 -9.98 1.53
N ASN A 470 24.62 -8.87 1.19
CA ASN A 470 26.04 -8.64 1.38
C ASN A 470 26.22 -7.78 2.63
N TYR A 471 26.77 -8.36 3.67
CA TYR A 471 27.11 -7.64 4.89
C TYR A 471 28.56 -7.17 4.85
N ARG A 472 28.83 -6.04 5.50
CA ARG A 472 30.18 -5.49 5.63
C ARG A 472 31.04 -6.30 6.61
N TYR A 473 30.42 -6.77 7.70
CA TYR A 473 31.11 -7.42 8.82
C TYR A 473 30.70 -8.88 9.04
N TYR A 474 29.67 -9.35 8.33
CA TYR A 474 29.16 -10.71 8.44
C TYR A 474 29.28 -11.46 7.10
N PRO A 475 29.22 -12.81 7.11
CA PRO A 475 29.16 -13.58 5.88
C PRO A 475 27.97 -13.20 5.00
N ARG A 476 28.14 -13.31 3.67
CA ARG A 476 27.02 -13.18 2.72
C ARG A 476 25.97 -14.25 2.99
N VAL A 477 24.70 -13.88 2.85
CA VAL A 477 23.58 -14.82 2.85
C VAL A 477 22.88 -14.80 1.49
N ASP A 478 22.75 -15.96 0.88
CA ASP A 478 21.93 -16.21 -0.30
C ASP A 478 20.76 -17.12 0.10
N TYR A 479 19.53 -16.65 -0.11
CA TYR A 479 18.33 -17.36 0.32
C TYR A 479 17.25 -17.29 -0.76
N SER A 480 16.53 -18.38 -0.98
CA SER A 480 15.41 -18.39 -1.91
C SER A 480 14.24 -19.19 -1.35
N THR A 481 13.03 -18.83 -1.77
CA THR A 481 11.79 -19.55 -1.42
C THR A 481 10.76 -19.42 -2.54
N TYR A 482 9.70 -20.21 -2.48
CA TYR A 482 8.57 -20.14 -3.40
C TYR A 482 7.23 -20.05 -2.67
N ASP A 483 6.26 -19.46 -3.36
CA ASP A 483 4.92 -19.19 -2.88
C ASP A 483 3.92 -19.59 -3.95
N LEU A 484 3.00 -20.49 -3.61
CA LEU A 484 2.00 -21.05 -4.52
C LEU A 484 0.61 -20.70 -4.03
N MET A 485 -0.22 -20.16 -4.90
CA MET A 485 -1.60 -19.80 -4.59
C MET A 485 -2.55 -20.34 -5.65
N LEU A 486 -3.61 -20.99 -5.20
CA LEU A 486 -4.80 -21.26 -6.01
C LEU A 486 -5.91 -20.37 -5.50
N GLY A 487 -6.51 -19.56 -6.36
CA GLY A 487 -7.51 -18.58 -5.97
C GLY A 487 -8.77 -18.66 -6.81
N LEU A 488 -9.93 -18.64 -6.14
CA LEU A 488 -11.21 -18.32 -6.76
C LEU A 488 -11.46 -16.82 -6.54
N GLY A 489 -11.61 -16.08 -7.63
CA GLY A 489 -11.84 -14.65 -7.60
C GLY A 489 -13.21 -14.25 -8.13
N ILE A 490 -13.71 -13.13 -7.62
CA ILE A 490 -14.88 -12.43 -8.12
C ILE A 490 -14.49 -11.00 -8.50
N ARG A 491 -15.05 -10.56 -9.62
CA ARG A 491 -14.93 -9.22 -10.14
C ARG A 491 -16.19 -8.43 -9.82
N ILE A 492 -16.01 -7.28 -9.16
CA ILE A 492 -17.09 -6.45 -8.62
C ILE A 492 -17.28 -5.21 -9.47
#